data_AF-A0A844G7V5-F1
#
_entry.id   AF-A0A844G7V5-F1
#
_cell.length_a   1.000
_cell.length_b   1.000
_cell.length_c   1.000
_cell.angle_alpha   90.00
_cell.angle_beta   90.00
_cell.angle_gamma   90.00
#
_symmetry.space_group_name_H-M   'P 1'
#
loop_
_entity.id
_entity.type
_entity.pdbx_description
1 polymer ?
#
loop_
_entity_poly.entity_id
_entity_poly.type
_entity_poly.pdbx_seq_one_letter_code
_entity_poly.pdbx_strand_id
1 'polypeptide(L)'
;MQQALMRNKYLGRLTESVIILLDELVSINNQNQLGDYLHHLKSHIPANRLLLVVTHASKNTTTIEYLTGANWPSQWISLYRRERFYLVDPILLSPARTALIWRDVVAMATPTQEALRFFRYARNTM
;
A
#
# COMPACT_ATOMS: atom_id res chain seq x y z
N MET A 1 31.79 20.62 1.45
CA MET A 1 32.00 19.82 0.22
C MET A 1 31.44 18.39 0.30
N GLN A 2 31.64 17.63 1.39
CA GLN A 2 31.16 16.23 1.49
C GLN A 2 29.62 16.05 1.42
N GLN A 3 28.82 16.98 1.95
CA GLN A 3 27.36 16.92 1.87
C GLN A 3 26.81 17.04 0.44
N ALA A 4 27.45 17.85 -0.42
CA ALA A 4 27.04 18.01 -1.81
C ALA A 4 27.33 16.74 -2.63
N LEU A 5 28.46 16.06 -2.34
CA LEU A 5 28.87 14.83 -3.01
C LEU A 5 28.00 13.63 -2.58
N MET A 6 27.65 13.56 -1.30
CA MET A 6 26.67 12.60 -0.77
C MET A 6 25.30 12.81 -1.42
N ARG A 7 24.78 14.05 -1.43
CA ARG A 7 23.49 14.39 -2.02
C ARG A 7 23.40 14.02 -3.51
N ASN A 8 24.48 14.23 -4.28
CA ASN A 8 24.52 13.86 -5.69
C ASN A 8 24.49 12.34 -5.91
N LYS A 9 25.17 11.58 -5.04
CA LYS A 9 25.14 10.10 -5.05
C LYS A 9 23.77 9.54 -4.66
N TYR A 10 23.08 10.17 -3.70
CA TYR A 10 21.72 9.79 -3.32
C TYR A 10 20.70 10.11 -4.41
N LEU A 11 20.82 11.27 -5.07
CA LEU A 11 19.97 11.63 -6.20
C LEU A 11 20.15 10.66 -7.36
N GLY A 12 21.40 10.36 -7.75
CA GLY A 12 21.70 9.37 -8.80
C GLY A 12 21.09 8.00 -8.53
N ARG A 13 21.26 7.46 -7.31
CA ARG A 13 20.66 6.18 -6.88
C ARG A 13 19.14 6.19 -6.86
N LEU A 14 18.52 7.32 -6.47
CA LEU A 14 17.07 7.46 -6.49
C LEU A 14 16.53 7.49 -7.92
N THR A 15 17.14 8.26 -8.81
CA THR A 15 16.76 8.27 -10.24
C THR A 15 16.93 6.89 -10.87
N GLU A 16 18.02 6.19 -10.59
CA GLU A 16 18.27 4.84 -11.09
C GLU A 16 17.23 3.84 -10.57
N SER A 17 16.93 3.88 -9.26
CA SER A 17 15.89 3.04 -8.66
C SER A 17 14.51 3.32 -9.27
N VAL A 18 14.17 4.58 -9.51
CA VAL A 18 12.89 4.96 -10.13
C VAL A 18 12.80 4.45 -11.57
N ILE A 19 13.88 4.57 -12.35
CA ILE A 19 13.90 4.09 -13.74
C ILE A 19 13.73 2.56 -13.77
N ILE A 20 14.46 1.82 -12.94
CA ILE A 20 14.34 0.35 -12.84
C ILE A 20 12.90 -0.05 -12.47
N LEU A 21 12.32 0.60 -11.45
CA LEU A 21 10.96 0.30 -11.02
C LEU A 21 9.89 0.64 -12.07
N LEU A 22 10.11 1.67 -12.89
CA LEU A 22 9.21 2.01 -13.98
C LEU A 22 9.31 0.99 -15.14
N ASP A 23 10.52 0.55 -15.47
CA ASP A 23 10.76 -0.46 -16.50
C ASP A 23 10.16 -1.82 -16.11
N GLU A 24 10.35 -2.24 -14.85
CA GLU A 24 9.71 -3.44 -14.30
C GLU A 24 8.19 -3.33 -14.38
N LEU A 25 7.60 -2.20 -13.99
CA LEU A 25 6.16 -1.98 -13.99
C LEU A 25 5.53 -2.15 -15.38
N VAL A 26 6.20 -1.67 -16.43
CA VAL A 26 5.73 -1.79 -17.83
C VAL A 26 5.77 -3.25 -18.32
N SER A 27 6.64 -4.07 -17.73
CA SER A 27 6.83 -5.48 -18.10
C SER A 27 5.85 -6.43 -17.40
N ILE A 28 5.06 -5.96 -16.43
CA ILE A 28 4.11 -6.77 -15.67
C ILE A 28 2.90 -7.12 -16.54
N ASN A 29 2.67 -8.42 -16.73
CA ASN A 29 1.55 -8.95 -17.51
C ASN A 29 0.65 -9.92 -16.72
N ASN A 30 0.99 -10.23 -15.47
CA ASN A 30 0.19 -11.10 -14.63
C ASN A 30 0.30 -10.76 -13.13
N GLN A 31 -0.59 -11.35 -12.33
CA GLN A 31 -0.68 -11.09 -10.88
C GLN A 31 0.58 -11.52 -10.11
N ASN A 32 1.23 -12.62 -10.49
CA ASN A 32 2.43 -13.10 -9.78
C ASN A 32 3.57 -12.09 -9.91
N GLN A 33 3.81 -11.59 -11.12
CA GLN A 33 4.81 -10.56 -11.39
C GLN A 33 4.53 -9.25 -10.63
N LEU A 34 3.26 -8.92 -10.41
CA LEU A 34 2.88 -7.75 -9.60
C LEU A 34 3.21 -7.93 -8.12
N GLY A 35 3.16 -9.16 -7.60
CA GLY A 35 3.65 -9.50 -6.28
C GLY A 35 5.17 -9.34 -6.17
N ASP A 36 5.90 -9.89 -7.13
CA ASP A 36 7.38 -9.80 -7.18
C ASP A 36 7.85 -8.34 -7.29
N TYR A 37 7.20 -7.55 -8.14
CA TYR A 37 7.42 -6.11 -8.24
C TYR A 37 7.22 -5.40 -6.89
N LEU A 38 6.18 -5.73 -6.13
CA LEU A 38 5.95 -5.10 -4.83
C LEU A 38 7.06 -5.43 -3.83
N HIS A 39 7.63 -6.64 -3.91
CA HIS A 39 8.80 -7.04 -3.12
C HIS A 39 10.08 -6.30 -3.54
N HIS A 40 10.30 -6.07 -4.84
CA HIS A 40 11.40 -5.24 -5.34
C HIS A 40 11.23 -3.77 -4.93
N LEU A 41 10.05 -3.18 -5.14
CA LEU A 41 9.74 -1.81 -4.69
C LEU A 41 10.06 -1.62 -3.20
N LYS A 42 9.76 -2.63 -2.38
CA LYS A 42 10.02 -2.63 -0.94
C LYS A 42 11.50 -2.50 -0.59
N SER A 43 12.44 -2.98 -1.42
CA SER A 43 13.88 -2.81 -1.18
C SER A 43 14.39 -1.41 -1.50
N HIS A 44 13.66 -0.63 -2.30
CA HIS A 44 14.04 0.73 -2.69
C HIS A 44 13.43 1.82 -1.79
N ILE A 45 12.43 1.50 -0.96
CA ILE A 45 11.78 2.47 -0.08
C ILE A 45 11.94 2.14 1.41
N PRO A 46 12.08 3.15 2.28
CA PRO A 46 12.19 2.97 3.73
C PRO A 46 10.82 2.73 4.40
N ALA A 47 9.94 1.94 3.76
CA ALA A 47 8.69 1.49 4.39
C ALA A 47 8.96 0.23 5.23
N ASN A 48 8.13 -0.11 6.21
CA ASN A 48 8.21 -1.42 6.88
C ASN A 48 7.41 -2.49 6.16
N ARG A 49 6.28 -2.10 5.56
CA ARG A 49 5.35 -2.97 4.85
C ARG A 49 4.77 -2.24 3.65
N LEU A 50 4.43 -2.98 2.60
CA LEU A 50 3.75 -2.45 1.42
C LEU A 50 2.53 -3.30 1.11
N LEU A 51 1.39 -2.65 0.86
CA LEU A 51 0.17 -3.31 0.45
C LEU A 51 -0.27 -2.73 -0.90
N LEU A 52 -0.60 -3.59 -1.85
CA LEU A 52 -1.23 -3.20 -3.10
C LEU A 52 -2.64 -3.76 -3.13
N VAL A 53 -3.60 -2.87 -3.30
CA VAL A 53 -5.02 -3.21 -3.42
C VAL A 53 -5.51 -2.69 -4.76
N VAL A 54 -6.06 -3.57 -5.58
CA VAL A 54 -6.79 -3.19 -6.80
C VAL A 54 -8.25 -3.44 -6.52
N THR A 55 -9.05 -2.38 -6.62
CA THR A 55 -10.48 -2.44 -6.43
C THR A 55 -11.20 -2.10 -7.73
N HIS A 56 -12.30 -2.80 -7.97
CA HIS A 56 -13.30 -2.36 -8.92
C HIS A 56 -14.32 -1.52 -8.17
N ALA A 57 -14.31 -0.22 -8.45
CA ALA A 57 -15.26 0.73 -7.89
C ALA A 57 -16.41 0.95 -8.90
N SER A 58 -17.55 0.31 -8.67
CA SER A 58 -18.81 0.68 -9.33
C SER A 58 -19.63 1.60 -8.43
N LYS A 59 -20.61 2.32 -8.99
CA LYS A 59 -21.45 3.31 -8.27
C LYS A 59 -21.97 2.83 -6.91
N ASN A 60 -22.21 1.53 -6.73
CA ASN A 60 -22.82 0.98 -5.52
C ASN A 60 -22.02 -0.16 -4.88
N THR A 61 -20.87 -0.56 -5.44
CA THR A 61 -20.10 -1.70 -4.93
C THR A 61 -18.60 -1.49 -5.12
N THR A 62 -17.87 -1.62 -4.01
CA THR A 62 -16.42 -1.77 -4.02
C THR A 62 -16.10 -3.25 -3.84
N THR A 63 -15.35 -3.81 -4.78
CA THR A 63 -14.84 -5.19 -4.69
C THR A 63 -13.33 -5.19 -4.83
N ILE A 64 -12.63 -6.06 -4.09
CA ILE A 64 -11.20 -6.29 -4.28
C ILE A 64 -11.03 -7.27 -5.42
N GLU A 65 -10.40 -6.84 -6.50
CA GLU A 65 -9.96 -7.73 -7.58
C GLU A 65 -8.61 -8.37 -7.26
N TYR A 66 -7.72 -7.58 -6.66
CA TYR A 66 -6.38 -8.03 -6.32
C TYR A 66 -5.92 -7.42 -5.00
N LEU A 67 -5.24 -8.23 -4.19
CA LEU A 67 -4.68 -7.84 -2.90
C LEU A 67 -3.40 -8.63 -2.67
N THR A 68 -2.29 -7.92 -2.56
CA THR A 68 -0.99 -8.50 -2.23
C THR A 68 -0.23 -7.56 -1.29
N GLY A 69 0.72 -8.09 -0.54
CA GLY A 69 1.51 -7.28 0.38
C GLY A 69 2.91 -7.81 0.58
N ALA A 70 3.89 -6.93 0.51
CA ALA A 70 5.27 -7.21 0.93
C ALA A 70 5.41 -6.93 2.43
N ASN A 71 5.92 -7.92 3.17
CA ASN A 71 6.12 -7.91 4.62
C ASN A 71 4.85 -7.71 5.47
N TRP A 72 3.67 -7.98 4.90
CA TRP A 72 2.44 -8.10 5.68
C TRP A 72 2.23 -9.55 6.14
N PRO A 73 1.76 -9.78 7.37
CA PRO A 73 1.38 -11.12 7.80
C PRO A 73 0.29 -11.69 6.88
N SER A 74 0.49 -12.89 6.33
CA SER A 74 -0.48 -13.54 5.44
C SER A 74 -1.86 -13.72 6.09
N GLN A 75 -1.87 -13.96 7.41
CA GLN A 75 -3.07 -14.02 8.23
C GLN A 75 -3.84 -12.70 8.25
N TRP A 76 -3.13 -11.56 8.28
CA TRP A 76 -3.73 -10.24 8.22
C TRP A 76 -4.40 -10.00 6.88
N ILE A 77 -3.70 -10.28 5.77
CA ILE A 77 -4.24 -10.15 4.40
C ILE A 77 -5.50 -11.01 4.23
N SER A 78 -5.43 -12.25 4.71
CA SER A 78 -6.55 -13.19 4.66
C SER A 78 -7.75 -12.68 5.46
N LEU A 79 -7.51 -12.16 6.66
CA LEU A 79 -8.54 -11.58 7.52
C LEU A 79 -9.16 -10.34 6.88
N TYR A 80 -8.33 -9.44 6.33
CA TYR A 80 -8.76 -8.21 5.68
C TYR A 80 -9.75 -8.48 4.54
N ARG A 81 -9.45 -9.49 3.72
CA ARG A 81 -10.35 -9.94 2.64
C ARG A 81 -11.59 -10.65 3.20
N ARG A 82 -11.43 -11.60 4.12
CA ARG A 82 -12.53 -12.42 4.66
C ARG A 82 -13.58 -11.59 5.40
N GLU A 83 -13.14 -10.66 6.24
CA GLU A 83 -14.03 -9.79 7.04
C GLU A 83 -14.53 -8.56 6.28
N ARG A 84 -14.15 -8.43 4.99
CA ARG A 84 -14.50 -7.31 4.12
C ARG A 84 -14.11 -5.94 4.71
N PHE A 85 -12.97 -5.86 5.38
CA PHE A 85 -12.51 -4.62 6.01
C PHE A 85 -12.29 -3.48 5.02
N TYR A 86 -12.07 -3.79 3.74
CA TYR A 86 -12.00 -2.80 2.66
C TYR A 86 -13.26 -1.95 2.47
N LEU A 87 -14.42 -2.38 2.98
CA LEU A 87 -15.66 -1.60 2.94
C LEU A 87 -15.68 -0.47 3.98
N VAL A 88 -14.83 -0.57 5.00
CA VAL A 88 -14.80 0.35 6.15
C VAL A 88 -13.41 0.94 6.40
N ASP A 89 -12.43 0.57 5.57
CA ASP A 89 -11.07 1.09 5.63
C ASP A 89 -11.05 2.53 5.12
N PRO A 90 -10.82 3.53 5.99
CA PRO A 90 -10.89 4.92 5.58
C PRO A 90 -9.79 5.28 4.57
N ILE A 91 -8.72 4.50 4.47
CA ILE A 91 -7.67 4.70 3.45
C ILE A 91 -8.20 4.35 2.06
N LEU A 92 -8.91 3.23 1.92
CA LEU A 92 -9.52 2.85 0.64
C LEU A 92 -10.73 3.71 0.27
N LEU A 93 -11.45 4.22 1.28
CA LEU A 93 -12.60 5.09 1.06
C LEU A 93 -12.20 6.55 0.77
N SER A 94 -10.93 6.90 0.96
CA SER A 94 -10.44 8.25 0.68
C SER A 94 -10.26 8.50 -0.82
N PRO A 95 -10.33 9.76 -1.28
CA PRO A 95 -10.14 10.10 -2.69
C PRO A 95 -8.75 9.71 -3.21
N ALA A 96 -8.69 9.03 -4.36
CA ALA A 96 -7.46 8.50 -4.96
C ALA A 96 -6.47 9.54 -5.51
N ARG A 97 -6.72 10.85 -5.37
CA ARG A 97 -5.96 11.91 -6.06
C ARG A 97 -4.75 12.44 -5.30
N THR A 98 -4.56 12.02 -4.04
CA THR A 98 -3.52 12.58 -3.18
C THR A 98 -2.87 11.49 -2.33
N ALA A 99 -1.58 11.63 -2.06
CA ALA A 99 -0.92 10.84 -1.03
C ALA A 99 -1.55 11.16 0.34
N LEU A 100 -1.83 10.12 1.13
CA LEU A 100 -2.50 10.23 2.42
C LEU A 100 -1.60 9.71 3.52
N ILE A 101 -1.68 10.35 4.70
CA ILE A 101 -1.04 9.86 5.91
C ILE A 101 -2.10 9.12 6.72
N TRP A 102 -1.84 7.85 7.00
CA TRP A 102 -2.82 6.96 7.65
C TRP A 102 -3.34 7.53 8.97
N ARG A 103 -2.43 8.05 9.81
CA ARG A 103 -2.77 8.65 11.10
C ARG A 103 -3.79 9.78 10.99
N ASP A 104 -3.64 10.64 9.99
CA ASP A 104 -4.49 11.81 9.82
C ASP A 104 -5.88 11.40 9.34
N VAL A 105 -5.94 10.47 8.39
CA VAL A 105 -7.20 9.92 7.88
C VAL A 105 -8.00 9.22 9.00
N VAL A 106 -7.33 8.42 9.84
CA VAL A 106 -7.98 7.70 10.93
C VAL A 106 -8.48 8.64 12.02
N ALA A 107 -7.75 9.72 12.31
CA ALA A 107 -8.18 10.72 13.28
C ALA A 107 -9.45 11.47 12.84
N MET A 108 -9.69 11.60 11.53
CA MET A 108 -10.87 12.29 10.97
C MET A 108 -12.05 11.35 10.71
N ALA A 109 -11.83 10.03 10.69
CA ALA A 109 -12.87 9.06 10.39
C ALA A 109 -13.90 8.98 11.53
N THR A 110 -15.20 9.05 11.18
CA THR A 110 -16.27 8.80 12.15
C THR A 110 -16.35 7.29 12.46
N PRO A 111 -16.14 6.86 13.72
CA PRO A 111 -16.07 5.44 14.03
C PRO A 111 -17.46 4.79 13.98
N THR A 112 -17.70 3.97 12.96
CA THR A 112 -18.81 3.00 12.96
C THR A 112 -18.42 1.76 13.77
N GLN A 113 -19.39 0.94 14.18
CA GLN A 113 -19.09 -0.32 14.89
C GLN A 113 -18.18 -1.24 14.08
N GLU A 114 -18.38 -1.31 12.76
CA GLU A 114 -17.55 -2.09 11.85
C GLU A 114 -16.14 -1.50 11.69
N ALA A 115 -16.01 -0.17 11.63
CA ALA A 115 -14.70 0.49 11.62
C ALA A 115 -13.95 0.25 12.95
N LEU A 116 -14.64 0.28 14.09
CA LEU A 116 -14.05 -0.05 15.40
C LEU A 116 -13.61 -1.50 15.50
N ARG A 117 -14.29 -2.44 14.81
CA ARG A 117 -13.85 -3.83 14.68
C ARG A 117 -12.55 -3.88 13.87
N PHE A 118 -12.51 -3.23 12.71
CA PHE A 118 -11.30 -3.13 11.88
C PHE A 118 -10.10 -2.57 12.67
N PHE A 119 -10.24 -1.42 13.33
CA PHE A 119 -9.14 -0.78 14.06
C PHE A 119 -8.60 -1.63 15.22
N ARG A 120 -9.47 -2.37 15.92
CA ARG A 120 -9.05 -3.30 16.98
C ARG A 120 -8.17 -4.41 16.43
N TYR A 121 -8.54 -5.00 15.29
CA TYR A 121 -7.72 -6.05 14.67
C TYR A 121 -6.43 -5.49 14.10
N ALA A 122 -6.49 -4.36 13.39
CA ALA A 122 -5.32 -3.69 12.83
C ALA A 122 -4.26 -3.40 13.91
N ARG A 123 -4.67 -2.87 15.08
CA ARG A 123 -3.75 -2.56 16.18
C ARG A 123 -3.03 -3.78 16.78
N ASN A 124 -3.65 -4.96 16.76
CA ASN A 124 -3.07 -6.17 17.37
C ASN A 124 -2.20 -6.99 16.39
N THR A 125 -2.12 -6.56 15.13
CA THR A 125 -1.44 -7.28 14.03
C THR A 125 -0.51 -6.40 13.19
N MET A 126 -0.57 -5.07 13.39
CA MET A 126 0.43 -4.09 12.95
C MET A 126 1.64 -4.11 13.87
#